data_AF-A0A9W6RMX7-F1
#
_entry.id   AF-A0A9W6RMX7-F1
#
_cell.length_a   1.000
_cell.length_b   1.000
_cell.length_c   1.000
_cell.angle_alpha   90.00
_cell.angle_beta   90.00
_cell.angle_gamma   90.00
#
_symmetry.space_group_name_H-M   'P 1'
#
loop_
_entity.id
_entity.type
_entity.pdbx_description
1 polymer ?
#
loop_
_entity_poly.entity_id
_entity_poly.type
_entity_poly.pdbx_seq_one_letter_code
_entity_poly.pdbx_strand_id
1 'polypeptide(L)'
;MMPFPNRDDVAMEQILRTCGHDHDIPEENRLEVTATETDENGQTVNINHTACRRCGMIQVSRWQPPEPGTHRFVVMSTFERPEPGDVPGLAERALQVTDAELADFIAARGFPAGVPADFAPDRRTTASVEHLDLTLRIRAGQFALLDRPRSVGDILPVPAYAESADLIDAVPGSALFWPPIHDGELTLSVTISPTPPEPDRSYDRIVELSCRFGTGHAVLHELAGRKLPLPPLPAGHGDYRLRFHTKPSGCLLQIWNQPRTKPNILR
;
A
#
# COMPACT_ATOMS: atom_id res chain seq x y z
N MET A 1 -13.09 -10.45 -5.14
CA MET A 1 -13.78 -9.26 -5.66
C MET A 1 -12.71 -8.26 -6.06
N MET A 2 -12.72 -7.77 -7.30
CA MET A 2 -11.74 -6.78 -7.76
C MET A 2 -11.97 -5.46 -7.00
N PRO A 3 -10.92 -4.79 -6.49
CA PRO A 3 -11.09 -3.48 -5.87
C PRO A 3 -11.63 -2.47 -6.90
N PHE A 4 -12.39 -1.47 -6.43
CA PHE A 4 -12.89 -0.43 -7.32
C PHE A 4 -11.70 0.37 -7.90
N PRO A 5 -11.63 0.60 -9.23
CA PRO A 5 -10.51 1.26 -9.87
C PRO A 5 -10.32 2.71 -9.42
N ASN A 6 -9.07 3.16 -9.27
CA ASN A 6 -8.73 4.55 -8.98
C ASN A 6 -7.75 5.14 -10.02
N ARG A 7 -7.30 6.39 -9.80
CA ARG A 7 -6.37 7.06 -10.72
C ARG A 7 -4.99 6.38 -10.79
N ASP A 8 -4.54 5.75 -9.70
CA ASP A 8 -3.29 4.98 -9.72
C ASP A 8 -3.43 3.75 -10.66
N ASP A 9 -4.59 3.09 -10.67
CA ASP A 9 -4.86 1.96 -11.58
C ASP A 9 -4.84 2.37 -13.06
N VAL A 10 -5.40 3.55 -13.38
CA VAL A 10 -5.39 4.12 -14.74
C VAL A 10 -3.96 4.46 -15.17
N ALA A 11 -3.22 5.18 -14.31
CA ALA A 11 -1.85 5.59 -14.57
C ALA A 11 -0.94 4.38 -14.78
N MET A 12 -1.08 3.36 -13.93
CA MET A 12 -0.33 2.11 -14.03
C MET A 12 -0.57 1.43 -15.37
N GLU A 13 -1.84 1.27 -15.77
CA GLU A 13 -2.18 0.63 -17.04
C GLU A 13 -1.61 1.40 -18.23
N GLN A 14 -1.65 2.74 -18.21
CA GLN A 14 -1.10 3.55 -19.29
C GLN A 14 0.43 3.47 -19.38
N ILE A 15 1.13 3.46 -18.24
CA ILE A 15 2.59 3.25 -18.19
C ILE A 15 2.95 1.88 -18.77
N LEU A 16 2.25 0.82 -18.34
CA LEU A 16 2.47 -0.53 -18.84
C LEU A 16 2.20 -0.64 -20.34
N ARG A 17 1.10 -0.06 -20.83
CA ARG A 17 0.77 -0.04 -22.27
C ARG A 17 1.80 0.71 -23.10
N THR A 18 2.33 1.81 -22.57
CA THR A 18 3.38 2.60 -23.25
C THR A 18 4.67 1.81 -23.40
N CYS A 19 5.02 0.97 -22.41
CA CYS A 19 6.18 0.09 -22.51
C CYS A 19 5.95 -1.08 -23.50
N GLY A 20 4.71 -1.55 -23.65
CA GLY A 20 4.37 -2.63 -24.58
C GLY A 20 5.10 -3.93 -24.26
N HIS A 21 5.69 -4.56 -25.28
CA HIS A 21 6.48 -5.80 -25.14
C HIS A 21 8.00 -5.56 -25.12
N ASP A 22 8.44 -4.33 -25.30
CA ASP A 22 9.84 -3.95 -25.32
C ASP A 22 10.24 -3.46 -23.92
N HIS A 23 10.47 -4.38 -22.98
CA HIS A 23 10.85 -3.98 -21.63
C HIS A 23 12.34 -3.61 -21.55
N ASP A 24 12.63 -2.46 -20.94
CA ASP A 24 14.01 -2.04 -20.62
C ASP A 24 14.51 -2.78 -19.37
N ILE A 25 14.83 -4.07 -19.56
CA ILE A 25 15.39 -4.93 -18.54
C ILE A 25 16.92 -4.80 -18.58
N PRO A 26 17.58 -4.36 -17.49
CA PRO A 26 19.03 -4.38 -17.38
C PRO A 26 19.61 -5.76 -17.76
N GLU A 27 20.56 -5.78 -18.70
CA GLU A 27 21.23 -7.03 -19.06
C GLU A 27 22.32 -7.41 -18.05
N GLU A 28 22.86 -6.41 -17.37
CA GLU A 28 23.71 -6.56 -16.20
C GLU A 28 22.95 -7.38 -15.16
N ASN A 29 23.53 -8.49 -14.71
CA ASN A 29 23.00 -9.36 -13.65
C ASN A 29 21.85 -10.31 -14.00
N ARG A 30 21.63 -10.62 -15.29
CA ARG A 30 20.60 -11.62 -15.72
C ARG A 30 20.68 -13.01 -15.06
N LEU A 31 21.84 -13.38 -14.52
CA LEU A 31 22.09 -14.66 -13.84
C LEU A 31 22.53 -14.47 -12.39
N GLU A 32 22.34 -13.29 -11.81
CA GLU A 32 22.56 -13.09 -10.38
C GLU A 32 21.41 -13.73 -9.60
N VAL A 33 21.74 -14.57 -8.62
CA VAL A 33 20.75 -15.27 -7.81
C VAL A 33 20.17 -14.31 -6.79
N THR A 34 18.90 -13.93 -6.95
CA THR A 34 18.15 -13.08 -6.00
C THR A 34 17.37 -13.91 -4.99
N ALA A 35 17.02 -15.14 -5.35
CA ALA A 35 16.32 -16.10 -4.50
C ALA A 35 16.57 -17.53 -4.99
N THR A 36 16.24 -18.53 -4.17
CA THR A 36 16.28 -19.94 -4.54
C THR A 36 14.98 -20.63 -4.13
N GLU A 37 14.52 -21.57 -4.96
CA GLU A 37 13.42 -22.48 -4.64
C GLU A 37 13.86 -23.93 -4.80
N THR A 38 13.11 -24.86 -4.22
CA THR A 38 13.30 -26.29 -4.41
C THR A 38 12.16 -26.80 -5.29
N ASP A 39 12.50 -27.42 -6.42
CA ASP A 39 11.49 -27.99 -7.32
C ASP A 39 10.89 -29.30 -6.78
N GLU A 40 9.94 -29.86 -7.52
CA GLU A 40 9.25 -31.11 -7.16
C GLU A 40 10.18 -32.32 -7.06
N ASN A 41 11.37 -32.25 -7.67
CA ASN A 41 12.39 -33.30 -7.64
C ASN A 41 13.44 -33.09 -6.54
N GLY A 42 13.30 -32.05 -5.71
CA GLY A 42 14.24 -31.72 -4.66
C GLY A 42 15.48 -30.96 -5.14
N GLN A 43 15.49 -30.45 -6.37
CA GLN A 43 16.63 -29.71 -6.93
C GLN A 43 16.51 -28.21 -6.67
N THR A 44 17.65 -27.55 -6.46
CA THR A 44 17.71 -26.09 -6.28
C THR A 44 17.52 -25.40 -7.63
N VAL A 45 16.50 -24.55 -7.72
CA VAL A 45 16.27 -23.63 -8.82
C VAL A 45 16.67 -22.23 -8.36
N ASN A 46 17.58 -21.61 -9.11
CA ASN A 46 17.98 -20.23 -8.91
C ASN A 46 16.95 -19.31 -9.56
N ILE A 47 16.65 -18.20 -8.89
CA ILE A 47 15.68 -17.21 -9.35
C ILE A 47 16.33 -15.82 -9.37
N ASN A 48 16.15 -15.11 -10.49
CA ASN A 48 16.47 -13.71 -10.65
C ASN A 48 15.20 -12.90 -10.93
N HIS A 49 15.00 -11.82 -10.18
CA HIS A 49 13.94 -10.84 -10.42
C HIS A 49 14.57 -9.54 -10.90
N THR A 50 14.31 -9.15 -12.14
CA THR A 50 14.79 -7.89 -12.68
C THR A 50 13.63 -7.05 -13.19
N ALA A 51 13.48 -5.84 -12.65
CA ALA A 51 12.41 -4.92 -13.01
C ALA A 51 12.78 -4.07 -14.24
N CYS A 52 11.79 -3.83 -15.09
CA CYS A 52 11.87 -2.88 -16.19
C CYS A 52 12.00 -1.46 -15.65
N ARG A 53 13.07 -0.75 -16.05
CA ARG A 53 13.33 0.63 -15.60
C ARG A 53 12.23 1.63 -16.00
N ARG A 54 11.43 1.30 -17.03
CA ARG A 54 10.37 2.17 -17.55
C ARG A 54 9.00 1.95 -16.90
N CYS A 55 8.66 0.71 -16.56
CA CYS A 55 7.29 0.36 -16.16
C CYS A 55 7.20 -0.56 -14.94
N GLY A 56 8.33 -0.94 -14.35
CA GLY A 56 8.38 -1.84 -13.20
C GLY A 56 8.15 -3.32 -13.52
N MET A 57 7.67 -3.69 -14.72
CA MET A 57 7.43 -5.09 -15.11
C MET A 57 8.59 -5.99 -14.73
N ILE A 58 8.31 -7.06 -13.99
CA ILE A 58 9.34 -7.90 -13.40
C ILE A 58 9.58 -9.09 -14.33
N GLN A 59 10.78 -9.18 -14.89
CA GLN A 59 11.24 -10.41 -15.51
C GLN A 59 11.72 -11.36 -14.42
N VAL A 60 11.09 -12.53 -14.35
CA VAL A 60 11.47 -13.61 -13.43
C VAL A 60 12.16 -14.69 -14.23
N SER A 61 13.46 -14.83 -14.03
CA SER A 61 14.29 -15.84 -14.70
C SER A 61 14.59 -16.98 -13.73
N ARG A 62 14.30 -18.21 -14.15
CA ARG A 62 14.53 -19.45 -13.39
C ARG A 62 15.53 -20.32 -14.13
N TRP A 63 16.52 -20.85 -13.43
CA TRP A 63 17.45 -21.82 -13.97
C TRP A 63 18.03 -22.74 -12.89
N GLN A 64 18.37 -23.95 -13.28
CA GLN A 64 19.17 -24.83 -12.45
C GLN A 64 20.66 -24.63 -12.76
N PRO A 65 21.55 -24.73 -11.75
CA PRO A 65 22.98 -24.73 -12.02
C PRO A 65 23.32 -25.93 -12.93
N PRO A 66 24.25 -25.74 -13.90
CA PRO A 66 24.61 -26.83 -14.81
C PRO A 66 25.24 -28.00 -14.04
N GLU A 67 24.92 -29.22 -14.47
CA GLU A 67 25.61 -30.41 -13.96
C GLU A 67 27.12 -30.34 -14.23
N PRO A 68 27.96 -30.91 -13.36
CA PRO A 68 29.41 -30.96 -13.58
C PRO A 68 29.75 -31.54 -14.95
N GLY A 69 30.51 -30.79 -15.76
CA GLY A 69 30.89 -31.19 -17.12
C GLY A 69 29.95 -30.71 -18.23
N THR A 70 28.84 -30.04 -17.89
CA THR A 70 27.91 -29.44 -18.86
C THR A 70 28.20 -27.96 -19.04
N HIS A 71 28.34 -27.51 -20.29
CA HIS A 71 28.61 -26.10 -20.61
C HIS A 71 27.37 -25.29 -21.00
N ARG A 72 26.18 -25.89 -20.93
CA ARG A 72 24.90 -25.29 -21.29
C ARG A 72 23.87 -25.57 -20.22
N PHE A 73 23.02 -24.59 -19.96
CA PHE A 73 21.86 -24.72 -19.10
C PHE A 73 20.71 -23.92 -19.73
N VAL A 74 19.49 -24.18 -19.28
CA VAL A 74 18.28 -23.52 -19.76
C VAL A 74 17.86 -22.47 -18.76
N VAL A 75 17.52 -21.29 -19.25
CA VAL A 75 16.89 -20.22 -18.47
C VAL A 75 15.47 -20.06 -18.98
N MET A 76 14.50 -20.16 -18.09
CA MET A 76 13.10 -19.85 -18.39
C MET A 76 12.77 -18.48 -17.81
N SER A 77 12.29 -17.57 -18.64
CA SER A 77 11.88 -16.23 -18.19
C SER A 77 10.38 -16.03 -18.37
N THR A 78 9.72 -15.56 -17.32
CA THR A 78 8.33 -15.09 -17.34
C THR A 78 8.28 -13.61 -16.98
N PHE A 79 7.18 -12.95 -17.31
CA PHE A 79 6.93 -11.56 -16.92
C PHE A 79 5.78 -11.50 -15.91
N GLU A 80 6.00 -10.79 -14.82
CA GLU A 80 5.04 -10.58 -13.74
C GLU A 80 4.71 -9.08 -13.64
N ARG A 81 3.42 -8.77 -13.45
CA ARG A 81 2.96 -7.39 -13.29
C ARG A 81 3.54 -6.83 -11.99
N PRO A 82 4.06 -5.59 -11.99
CA PRO A 82 4.63 -4.98 -10.79
C PRO A 82 3.54 -4.66 -9.76
N GLU A 83 3.93 -4.51 -8.50
CA GLU A 83 3.06 -3.80 -7.55
C GLU A 83 3.00 -2.31 -7.93
N PRO A 84 1.89 -1.60 -7.65
CA PRO A 84 1.77 -0.19 -8.01
C PRO A 84 2.95 0.67 -7.52
N GLY A 85 3.41 0.46 -6.30
CA GLY A 85 4.54 1.19 -5.72
C GLY A 85 5.90 0.92 -6.37
N ASP A 86 6.03 -0.13 -7.18
CA ASP A 86 7.25 -0.46 -7.91
C ASP A 86 7.28 0.18 -9.32
N VAL A 87 6.21 0.86 -9.74
CA VAL A 87 6.10 1.47 -11.06
C VAL A 87 6.72 2.89 -11.05
N PRO A 88 7.82 3.12 -11.79
CA PRO A 88 8.46 4.43 -11.84
C PRO A 88 7.52 5.50 -12.41
N GLY A 89 7.47 6.67 -11.77
CA GLY A 89 6.65 7.79 -12.23
C GLY A 89 5.14 7.63 -12.03
N LEU A 90 4.69 6.61 -11.29
CA LEU A 90 3.26 6.33 -11.12
C LEU A 90 2.52 7.48 -10.46
N ALA A 91 3.07 8.02 -9.37
CA ALA A 91 2.42 9.10 -8.61
C ALA A 91 2.26 10.36 -9.48
N GLU A 92 3.30 10.71 -10.26
CA GLU A 92 3.29 11.84 -11.19
C GLU A 92 2.28 11.62 -12.31
N ARG A 93 2.20 10.40 -12.87
CA ARG A 93 1.22 10.09 -13.92
C ARG A 93 -0.21 10.11 -13.37
N ALA A 94 -0.45 9.61 -12.16
CA ALA A 94 -1.75 9.60 -11.51
C ALA A 94 -2.33 11.01 -11.33
N LEU A 95 -1.48 12.01 -11.04
CA LEU A 95 -1.88 13.42 -10.96
C LEU A 95 -2.34 13.99 -12.32
N GLN A 96 -1.88 13.40 -13.42
CA GLN A 96 -2.21 13.82 -14.78
C GLN A 96 -3.38 13.04 -15.41
N VAL A 97 -3.93 12.04 -14.70
CA VAL A 97 -5.12 11.31 -15.16
C VAL A 97 -6.30 12.28 -15.15
N THR A 98 -7.03 12.36 -16.25
CA THR A 98 -8.24 13.18 -16.37
C THR A 98 -9.47 12.41 -15.87
N ASP A 99 -10.55 13.14 -15.54
CA ASP A 99 -11.82 12.50 -15.17
C ASP A 99 -12.40 11.65 -16.30
N ALA A 100 -12.16 12.05 -17.55
CA ALA A 100 -12.57 11.29 -18.73
C ALA A 100 -11.81 9.95 -18.84
N GLU A 101 -10.47 9.97 -18.70
CA GLU A 101 -9.67 8.74 -18.69
C GLU A 101 -10.07 7.80 -17.56
N LEU A 102 -10.36 8.33 -16.37
CA LEU A 102 -10.83 7.56 -15.23
C LEU A 102 -12.21 6.94 -15.50
N ALA A 103 -13.16 7.73 -16.02
CA ALA A 103 -14.50 7.26 -16.33
C ALA A 103 -14.50 6.13 -17.38
N ASP A 104 -13.72 6.29 -18.46
CA ASP A 104 -13.57 5.29 -19.52
C ASP A 104 -12.97 3.99 -18.95
N PHE A 105 -11.95 4.11 -18.09
CA PHE A 105 -11.31 2.97 -17.46
C PHE A 105 -12.26 2.22 -16.51
N ILE A 106 -13.00 2.95 -15.67
CA ILE A 106 -13.99 2.41 -14.73
C ILE A 106 -15.09 1.66 -15.52
N ALA A 107 -15.60 2.27 -16.59
CA ALA A 107 -16.61 1.64 -17.44
C ALA A 107 -16.10 0.34 -18.08
N ALA A 108 -14.87 0.33 -18.61
CA ALA A 108 -14.23 -0.85 -19.17
C ALA A 108 -13.99 -1.98 -18.14
N ARG A 109 -13.98 -1.66 -16.85
CA ARG A 109 -13.85 -2.62 -15.73
C ARG A 109 -15.18 -3.09 -15.15
N GLY A 110 -16.29 -2.76 -15.80
CA GLY A 110 -17.62 -3.25 -15.43
C GLY A 110 -18.39 -2.34 -14.47
N PHE A 111 -18.00 -1.07 -14.35
CA PHE A 111 -18.66 -0.09 -13.49
C PHE A 111 -19.22 1.09 -14.33
N PRO A 112 -20.18 0.86 -15.24
CA PRO A 112 -20.63 1.89 -16.19
C PRO A 112 -21.32 3.10 -15.53
N ALA A 113 -21.76 2.97 -14.27
CA ALA A 113 -22.35 4.06 -13.51
C ALA A 113 -21.32 5.06 -12.94
N GLY A 114 -20.02 4.78 -13.12
CA GLY A 114 -18.94 5.62 -12.61
C GLY A 114 -18.65 5.39 -11.12
N VAL A 115 -17.96 6.35 -10.51
CA VAL A 115 -17.61 6.34 -9.09
C VAL A 115 -18.88 6.46 -8.23
N PRO A 116 -19.11 5.58 -7.23
CA PRO A 116 -20.25 5.69 -6.34
C PRO A 116 -20.31 7.03 -5.59
N ALA A 117 -21.51 7.58 -5.40
CA ALA A 117 -21.68 8.90 -4.79
C ALA A 117 -21.27 8.99 -3.31
N ASP A 118 -21.16 7.84 -2.63
CA ASP A 118 -20.71 7.74 -1.24
C ASP A 118 -19.19 7.66 -1.09
N PHE A 119 -18.44 7.66 -2.19
CA PHE A 119 -16.99 7.71 -2.18
C PHE A 119 -16.50 9.16 -2.00
N ALA A 120 -15.39 9.31 -1.30
CA ALA A 120 -14.68 10.58 -1.20
C ALA A 120 -14.15 10.98 -2.60
N PRO A 121 -14.26 12.26 -2.96
CA PRO A 121 -13.67 12.74 -4.21
C PRO A 121 -12.15 12.62 -4.15
N ASP A 122 -11.53 12.33 -5.31
CA ASP A 122 -10.09 12.52 -5.46
C ASP A 122 -9.80 14.03 -5.46
N ARG A 123 -9.01 14.45 -4.47
CA ARG A 123 -8.63 15.85 -4.24
C ARG A 123 -7.11 16.00 -4.11
N ARG A 124 -6.30 15.09 -4.68
CA ARG A 124 -4.83 15.10 -4.50
C ARG A 124 -4.16 16.40 -4.96
N THR A 125 -4.76 17.07 -5.94
CA THR A 125 -4.25 18.33 -6.51
C THR A 125 -4.76 19.58 -5.79
N THR A 126 -5.79 19.44 -4.94
CA THR A 126 -6.46 20.58 -4.27
C THR A 126 -6.45 20.48 -2.74
N ALA A 127 -6.15 19.30 -2.18
CA ALA A 127 -6.09 19.10 -0.73
C ALA A 127 -4.89 19.83 -0.13
N SER A 128 -5.11 20.50 0.99
CA SER A 128 -4.06 20.97 1.88
C SER A 128 -3.74 19.91 2.94
N VAL A 129 -2.59 20.06 3.61
CA VAL A 129 -2.30 19.28 4.82
C VAL A 129 -3.34 19.62 5.89
N GLU A 130 -3.89 18.60 6.54
CA GLU A 130 -4.86 18.74 7.62
C GLU A 130 -4.29 18.17 8.90
N HIS A 131 -4.39 18.97 9.98
CA HIS A 131 -3.94 18.60 11.32
C HIS A 131 -5.15 18.54 12.25
N LEU A 132 -5.26 17.45 13.00
CA LEU A 132 -6.33 17.21 13.96
C LEU A 132 -5.69 16.81 15.28
N ASP A 133 -6.04 17.49 16.36
CA ASP A 133 -5.70 17.06 17.71
C ASP A 133 -6.93 16.42 18.34
N LEU A 134 -6.83 15.13 18.63
CA LEU A 134 -7.92 14.31 19.12
C LEU A 134 -7.56 13.72 20.49
N THR A 135 -8.57 13.55 21.33
CA THR A 135 -8.46 12.75 22.55
C THR A 135 -9.20 11.44 22.32
N LEU A 136 -8.52 10.30 22.37
CA LEU A 136 -9.15 8.99 22.26
C LEU A 136 -9.31 8.35 23.62
N ARG A 137 -10.43 7.67 23.86
CA ARG A 137 -10.58 6.77 25.00
C ARG A 137 -10.10 5.37 24.64
N ILE A 138 -8.92 5.01 25.13
CA ILE A 138 -8.32 3.70 24.90
C ILE A 138 -8.86 2.69 25.89
N ARG A 139 -9.19 1.50 25.38
CA ARG A 139 -9.58 0.31 26.11
C ARG A 139 -8.86 -0.89 25.52
N ALA A 140 -8.40 -1.80 26.37
CA ALA A 140 -7.65 -2.99 25.96
C ALA A 140 -6.41 -2.67 25.09
N GLY A 141 -5.83 -1.48 25.29
CA GLY A 141 -4.59 -1.02 24.64
C GLY A 141 -4.69 -0.82 23.14
N GLN A 142 -5.88 -0.57 22.60
CA GLN A 142 -6.10 -0.56 21.14
C GLN A 142 -7.12 0.49 20.68
N PHE A 143 -6.94 0.97 19.45
CA PHE A 143 -7.95 1.70 18.67
C PHE A 143 -7.79 1.38 17.19
N ALA A 144 -8.82 1.61 16.37
CA ALA A 144 -8.79 1.27 14.94
C ALA A 144 -8.96 2.51 14.04
N LEU A 145 -8.41 2.44 12.83
CA LEU A 145 -8.75 3.30 11.69
C LEU A 145 -9.48 2.42 10.67
N LEU A 146 -10.73 2.76 10.38
CA LEU A 146 -11.62 1.97 9.54
C LEU A 146 -12.10 2.78 8.35
N ASP A 147 -12.20 2.15 7.19
CA ASP A 147 -13.03 2.63 6.10
C ASP A 147 -14.49 2.72 6.57
N ARG A 148 -15.25 3.72 6.12
CA ARG A 148 -16.60 4.00 6.62
C ARG A 148 -17.55 2.78 6.68
N PRO A 149 -17.60 1.88 5.69
CA PRO A 149 -18.49 0.72 5.75
C PRO A 149 -17.96 -0.43 6.62
N ARG A 150 -16.72 -0.33 7.12
CA ARG A 150 -16.05 -1.41 7.86
C ARG A 150 -16.33 -1.38 9.36
N SER A 151 -16.08 -2.52 9.98
CA SER A 151 -16.23 -2.74 11.41
C SER A 151 -14.94 -3.26 12.02
N VAL A 152 -14.82 -3.14 13.35
CA VAL A 152 -13.68 -3.71 14.09
C VAL A 152 -13.60 -5.24 13.91
N GLY A 153 -14.74 -5.92 13.71
CA GLY A 153 -14.76 -7.35 13.46
C GLY A 153 -14.07 -7.79 12.16
N ASP A 154 -13.77 -6.84 11.25
CA ASP A 154 -13.00 -7.12 10.04
C ASP A 154 -11.50 -7.34 10.34
N ILE A 155 -11.01 -6.91 11.51
CA ILE A 155 -9.61 -7.04 11.93
C ILE A 155 -9.43 -7.68 13.31
N LEU A 156 -10.51 -7.88 14.09
CA LEU A 156 -10.45 -8.58 15.38
C LEU A 156 -11.18 -9.94 15.31
N PRO A 157 -10.51 -11.06 15.65
CA PRO A 157 -9.08 -11.18 15.97
C PRO A 157 -8.19 -10.87 14.75
N VAL A 158 -6.94 -10.44 15.00
CA VAL A 158 -5.98 -10.10 13.92
C VAL A 158 -5.78 -11.32 13.02
N PRO A 159 -6.15 -11.24 11.74
CA PRO A 159 -6.06 -12.39 10.85
C PRO A 159 -4.60 -12.65 10.47
N ALA A 160 -4.27 -13.91 10.18
CA ALA A 160 -2.90 -14.33 9.83
C ALA A 160 -2.35 -13.69 8.55
N TYR A 161 -3.22 -13.13 7.70
CA TYR A 161 -2.84 -12.43 6.47
C TYR A 161 -2.69 -10.91 6.65
N ALA A 162 -2.86 -10.39 7.86
CA ALA A 162 -2.67 -8.96 8.12
C ALA A 162 -1.21 -8.55 7.83
N GLU A 163 -1.05 -7.37 7.24
CA GLU A 163 0.25 -6.72 7.20
C GLU A 163 0.55 -6.16 8.59
N SER A 164 1.67 -6.57 9.18
CA SER A 164 2.04 -6.22 10.56
C SER A 164 3.33 -5.42 10.60
N ALA A 165 3.33 -4.36 11.41
CA ALA A 165 4.47 -3.50 11.68
C ALA A 165 4.52 -3.14 13.17
N ASP A 166 4.61 -4.16 14.04
CA ASP A 166 4.84 -4.07 15.49
C ASP A 166 3.72 -3.35 16.27
N LEU A 167 3.55 -2.04 16.07
CA LEU A 167 2.52 -1.22 16.72
C LEU A 167 1.25 -1.05 15.88
N ILE A 168 1.22 -1.58 14.66
CA ILE A 168 0.09 -1.49 13.75
C ILE A 168 -0.07 -2.81 12.99
N ASP A 169 -1.32 -3.27 12.87
CA ASP A 169 -1.73 -4.36 11.98
C ASP A 169 -2.77 -3.81 11.01
N ALA A 170 -2.76 -4.26 9.76
CA ALA A 170 -3.82 -3.89 8.83
C ALA A 170 -4.22 -4.98 7.84
N VAL A 171 -5.47 -4.84 7.43
CA VAL A 171 -6.09 -5.50 6.28
C VAL A 171 -6.71 -4.42 5.39
N PRO A 172 -7.13 -4.73 4.15
CA PRO A 172 -7.83 -3.75 3.32
C PRO A 172 -9.05 -3.15 4.04
N GLY A 173 -9.01 -1.84 4.25
CA GLY A 173 -10.07 -1.04 4.86
C GLY A 173 -10.04 -0.97 6.38
N SER A 174 -9.09 -1.63 7.05
CA SER A 174 -9.01 -1.64 8.52
C SER A 174 -7.56 -1.68 8.97
N ALA A 175 -7.16 -0.74 9.82
CA ALA A 175 -5.91 -0.77 10.56
C ALA A 175 -6.21 -0.70 12.07
N LEU A 176 -5.50 -1.48 12.86
CA LEU A 176 -5.58 -1.50 14.31
C LEU A 176 -4.26 -0.91 14.86
N PHE A 177 -4.29 -0.23 16.01
CA PHE A 177 -3.13 0.48 16.55
C PHE A 177 -2.92 0.15 18.02
N TRP A 178 -1.66 0.02 18.44
CA TRP A 178 -1.24 -0.37 19.78
C TRP A 178 -0.51 0.81 20.46
N PRO A 179 -1.24 1.78 21.04
CA PRO A 179 -0.63 2.89 21.77
C PRO A 179 0.10 2.43 23.05
N PRO A 180 0.96 3.28 23.64
CA PRO A 180 1.73 2.94 24.85
C PRO A 180 0.89 2.92 26.15
N ILE A 181 -0.45 2.98 26.07
CA ILE A 181 -1.36 2.93 27.22
C ILE A 181 -2.37 1.79 27.06
N HIS A 182 -2.71 1.12 28.17
CA HIS A 182 -3.68 0.02 28.14
C HIS A 182 -5.14 0.51 28.29
N ASP A 183 -5.38 1.47 29.18
CA ASP A 183 -6.68 2.06 29.42
C ASP A 183 -6.51 3.54 29.76
N GLY A 184 -7.41 4.40 29.28
CA GLY A 184 -7.44 5.81 29.66
C GLY A 184 -7.63 6.74 28.47
N GLU A 185 -7.24 8.00 28.64
CA GLU A 185 -7.26 9.01 27.58
C GLU A 185 -5.89 9.08 26.90
N LEU A 186 -5.90 9.10 25.57
CA LEU A 186 -4.73 9.28 24.72
C LEU A 186 -4.88 10.55 23.90
N THR A 187 -3.88 11.43 23.95
CA THR A 187 -3.76 12.51 22.96
C THR A 187 -3.17 11.95 21.67
N LEU A 188 -3.94 12.05 20.59
CA LEU A 188 -3.55 11.63 19.25
C LEU A 188 -3.60 12.85 18.32
N SER A 189 -2.44 13.26 17.81
CA SER A 189 -2.38 14.16 16.67
C SER A 189 -2.49 13.35 15.38
N VAL A 190 -3.28 13.81 14.42
CA VAL A 190 -3.43 13.19 13.10
C VAL A 190 -3.05 14.21 12.03
N THR A 191 -2.16 13.81 11.14
CA THR A 191 -1.77 14.59 9.97
C THR A 191 -2.22 13.85 8.72
N ILE A 192 -3.12 14.44 7.94
CA ILE A 192 -3.55 13.94 6.64
C ILE A 192 -2.91 14.81 5.57
N SER A 193 -2.12 14.22 4.69
CA SER A 193 -1.30 14.95 3.72
C SER A 193 -1.47 14.41 2.30
N PRO A 194 -1.55 15.26 1.27
CA PRO A 194 -1.53 14.81 -0.13
C PRO A 194 -0.15 14.26 -0.56
N THR A 195 0.91 14.64 0.15
CA THR A 195 2.30 14.22 -0.12
C THR A 195 2.92 13.55 1.10
N PRO A 196 3.96 12.70 0.94
CA PRO A 196 4.63 12.07 2.06
C PRO A 196 5.20 13.12 3.04
N PRO A 197 4.73 13.16 4.31
CA PRO A 197 5.34 13.99 5.32
C PRO A 197 6.66 13.38 5.81
N GLU A 198 7.57 14.21 6.32
CA GLU A 198 8.77 13.73 7.02
C GLU A 198 8.39 13.02 8.33
N PRO A 199 9.11 11.95 8.73
CA PRO A 199 8.91 11.32 10.03
C PRO A 199 9.33 12.25 11.16
N ASP A 200 8.51 12.36 12.20
CA ASP A 200 8.86 13.14 13.39
C ASP A 200 9.77 12.31 14.31
N ARG A 201 11.07 12.60 14.25
CA ARG A 201 12.12 11.91 15.01
C ARG A 201 12.13 12.25 16.51
N SER A 202 11.23 13.09 17.00
CA SER A 202 11.06 13.34 18.44
C SER A 202 10.27 12.25 19.17
N TYR A 203 9.72 11.28 18.44
CA TYR A 203 9.02 10.11 18.99
C TYR A 203 9.94 8.90 19.13
N ASP A 204 9.70 8.08 20.15
CA ASP A 204 10.57 6.95 20.50
C ASP A 204 10.45 5.78 19.52
N ARG A 205 9.24 5.57 18.97
CA ARG A 205 8.96 4.50 18.02
C ARG A 205 8.17 5.06 16.86
N ILE A 206 8.54 4.65 15.66
CA ILE A 206 7.93 5.06 14.40
C ILE A 206 7.80 3.80 13.56
N VAL A 207 6.57 3.46 13.17
CA VAL A 207 6.29 2.31 12.31
C VAL A 207 5.42 2.73 11.14
N GLU A 208 5.52 2.00 10.03
CA GLU A 208 4.90 2.39 8.78
C GLU A 208 4.35 1.18 8.01
N LEU A 209 3.13 1.28 7.51
CA LEU A 209 2.51 0.23 6.69
C LEU A 209 1.60 0.81 5.61
N SER A 210 1.12 -0.05 4.72
CA SER A 210 0.17 0.31 3.66
C SER A 210 -1.24 -0.19 4.00
N CYS A 211 -2.26 0.64 3.83
CA CYS A 211 -3.66 0.23 3.97
C CYS A 211 -4.50 0.80 2.82
N ARG A 212 -5.29 -0.05 2.18
CA ARG A 212 -6.21 0.36 1.11
C ARG A 212 -7.57 0.72 1.68
N PHE A 213 -8.04 1.95 1.45
CA PHE A 213 -9.40 2.38 1.82
C PHE A 213 -10.31 2.33 0.60
N GLY A 214 -11.46 1.66 0.74
CA GLY A 214 -12.41 1.41 -0.35
C GLY A 214 -13.30 2.59 -0.69
N THR A 215 -13.59 3.48 0.28
CA THR A 215 -14.42 4.68 0.03
C THR A 215 -13.65 5.99 0.12
N GLY A 216 -12.44 5.99 0.67
CA GLY A 216 -11.69 7.22 0.99
C GLY A 216 -12.25 8.02 2.16
N HIS A 217 -13.26 7.49 2.85
CA HIS A 217 -13.75 8.04 4.11
C HIS A 217 -13.30 7.16 5.26
N ALA A 218 -12.31 7.65 6.01
CA ALA A 218 -11.78 6.94 7.17
C ALA A 218 -12.41 7.45 8.48
N VAL A 219 -12.46 6.56 9.48
CA VAL A 219 -13.03 6.80 10.80
C VAL A 219 -12.10 6.21 11.84
N LEU A 220 -11.69 7.00 12.83
CA LEU A 220 -11.05 6.49 14.04
C LEU A 220 -12.12 5.88 14.95
N HIS A 221 -11.90 4.67 15.44
CA HIS A 221 -12.85 3.94 16.25
C HIS A 221 -12.20 3.46 17.55
N GLU A 222 -12.72 3.94 18.67
CA GLU A 222 -12.42 3.44 20.01
C GLU A 222 -13.14 2.08 20.18
N LEU A 223 -12.43 1.01 20.56
CA LEU A 223 -12.98 -0.37 20.55
C LEU A 223 -14.30 -0.55 21.33
N ALA A 224 -14.50 0.22 22.38
CA ALA A 224 -15.71 0.22 23.20
C ALA A 224 -16.30 1.63 23.34
N GLY A 225 -16.07 2.48 22.35
CA GLY A 225 -16.35 3.90 22.45
C GLY A 225 -16.90 4.49 21.16
N ARG A 226 -16.48 5.71 20.87
CA ARG A 226 -17.00 6.49 19.75
C ARG A 226 -16.28 6.21 18.44
N LYS A 227 -16.98 6.55 17.36
CA LYS A 227 -16.44 6.70 16.01
C LYS A 227 -16.22 8.18 15.73
N LEU A 228 -14.99 8.54 15.37
CA LEU A 228 -14.56 9.89 15.06
C LEU A 228 -14.25 9.95 13.56
N PRO A 229 -15.13 10.55 12.73
CA PRO A 229 -14.88 10.65 11.30
C PRO A 229 -13.68 11.56 11.05
N LEU A 230 -12.80 11.12 10.15
CA LEU A 230 -11.74 11.97 9.63
C LEU A 230 -12.24 12.74 8.40
N PRO A 231 -11.59 13.86 8.04
CA PRO A 231 -11.75 14.47 6.73
C PRO A 231 -11.57 13.44 5.59
N PRO A 232 -12.22 13.66 4.42
CA PRO A 232 -12.04 12.79 3.26
C PRO A 232 -10.56 12.63 2.91
N LEU A 233 -10.10 11.42 2.61
CA LEU A 233 -8.69 11.21 2.32
C LEU A 233 -8.31 11.86 0.96
N PRO A 234 -7.06 12.35 0.79
CA PRO A 234 -6.69 13.16 -0.37
C PRO A 234 -6.91 12.50 -1.73
N ALA A 235 -6.70 11.19 -1.85
CA ALA A 235 -6.86 10.44 -3.10
C ALA A 235 -8.23 9.76 -3.25
N GLY A 236 -9.22 10.11 -2.40
CA GLY A 236 -10.46 9.35 -2.35
C GLY A 236 -10.19 7.90 -1.94
N HIS A 237 -10.76 6.93 -2.66
CA HIS A 237 -10.46 5.52 -2.46
C HIS A 237 -9.11 5.13 -3.07
N GLY A 238 -8.38 4.23 -2.40
CA GLY A 238 -7.07 3.79 -2.87
C GLY A 238 -6.13 3.41 -1.76
N ASP A 239 -4.86 3.28 -2.13
CA ASP A 239 -3.78 2.92 -1.22
C ASP A 239 -3.26 4.15 -0.48
N TYR A 240 -3.06 3.96 0.82
CA TYR A 240 -2.53 4.97 1.73
C TYR A 240 -1.43 4.37 2.56
N ARG A 241 -0.43 5.19 2.85
CA ARG A 241 0.58 4.87 3.84
C ARG A 241 0.17 5.44 5.19
N LEU A 242 0.35 4.63 6.23
CA LEU A 242 0.06 4.97 7.61
C LEU A 242 1.39 4.96 8.37
N ARG A 243 1.76 6.08 8.99
CA ARG A 243 2.90 6.15 9.90
C ARG A 243 2.45 6.49 11.30
N PHE A 244 2.65 5.56 12.24
CA PHE A 244 2.30 5.76 13.63
C PHE A 244 3.54 6.00 14.47
N HIS A 245 3.49 7.07 15.26
CA HIS A 245 4.55 7.49 16.15
C HIS A 245 4.03 7.40 17.58
N THR A 246 4.84 6.85 18.48
CA THR A 246 4.49 6.73 19.90
C THR A 246 5.60 7.24 20.79
N LYS A 247 5.23 7.98 21.83
CA LYS A 247 6.04 8.34 22.99
C LYS A 247 5.15 8.40 24.23
N PRO A 248 5.69 8.38 25.46
CA PRO A 248 4.87 8.43 26.67
C PRO A 248 3.88 9.60 26.75
N SER A 249 4.21 10.74 26.14
CA SER A 249 3.36 11.95 26.17
C SER A 249 2.26 11.99 25.10
N GLY A 250 2.22 11.03 24.17
CA GLY A 250 1.16 10.96 23.16
C GLY A 250 1.57 10.25 21.87
N CYS A 251 0.65 10.26 20.91
CA CYS A 251 0.82 9.61 19.62
C CYS A 251 0.63 10.59 18.46
N LEU A 252 1.27 10.27 17.32
CA LEU A 252 1.05 10.95 16.05
C LEU A 252 0.76 9.91 14.96
N LEU A 253 -0.34 10.11 14.23
CA LEU A 253 -0.69 9.33 13.04
C LEU A 253 -0.56 10.21 11.80
N GLN A 254 0.34 9.86 10.89
CA GLN A 254 0.43 10.48 9.57
C GLN A 254 -0.22 9.57 8.52
N ILE A 255 -1.04 10.14 7.64
CA ILE A 255 -1.76 9.46 6.57
C ILE A 255 -1.51 10.21 5.26
N TRP A 256 -1.02 9.53 4.23
CA TRP A 256 -0.87 10.11 2.90
C TRP A 256 -1.11 9.07 1.82
N ASN A 257 -1.50 9.52 0.63
CA ASN A 257 -1.62 8.61 -0.49
C ASN A 257 -0.22 8.16 -0.93
N GLN A 258 -0.04 6.86 -1.06
CA GLN A 258 1.13 6.25 -1.67
C GLN A 258 0.69 4.96 -2.33
N PRO A 259 1.06 4.71 -3.59
CA PRO A 259 0.81 3.42 -4.22
C PRO A 259 1.39 2.29 -3.38
N ARG A 260 0.66 1.17 -3.29
CA ARG A 260 1.06 0.03 -2.47
C ARG A 260 2.43 -0.50 -2.91
N THR A 261 3.40 -0.49 -2.00
CA THR A 261 4.65 -1.24 -2.10
C THR A 261 4.55 -2.54 -1.30
N LYS A 262 5.41 -3.53 -1.59
CA LYS A 262 5.59 -4.69 -0.70
C LYS A 262 6.01 -4.20 0.71
N PRO A 263 5.60 -4.88 1.80
CA PRO A 263 6.00 -4.50 3.15
C PRO A 263 7.52 -4.38 3.27
N ASN A 264 8.00 -3.27 3.82
CA ASN A 264 9.42 -3.03 4.06
C ASN A 264 9.61 -2.59 5.52
N ILE A 265 10.52 -3.24 6.24
CA ILE A 265 10.87 -2.90 7.62
C ILE A 265 11.95 -1.82 7.56
N LEU A 266 11.58 -0.58 7.87
CA LEU A 266 12.55 0.50 8.05
C LEU A 266 13.31 0.26 9.36
N ARG A 267 14.62 0.01 9.28
CA ARG A 267 15.52 0.03 10.43
C ARG A 267 16.16 1.40 10.59
#